data_AF-G0VCY0-F1
#
_entry.id   AF-G0VCY0-F1
#
_cell.length_a   1.000
_cell.length_b   1.000
_cell.length_c   1.000
_cell.angle_alpha   90.00
_cell.angle_beta   90.00
_cell.angle_gamma   90.00
#
_symmetry.space_group_name_H-M   'P 1'
#
loop_
_entity.id
_entity.type
_entity.pdbx_description
1 polymer ?
#
loop_
_entity_poly.entity_id
_entity_poly.type
_entity_poly.pdbx_seq_one_letter_code
_entity_poly.pdbx_strand_id
1 'polypeptide(L)'
;MTDSNWKVSITTFNCEKEFPVDPSLENVRSLIIKRLLFKHRHEVKDIYVFGFQELAPIWEGSFPSIMNSYTDTLYQSIASVLQTLFPADEFKLIGSETVGAIAMLVIGHASVTVNEVLKNKVRCGMLDSSLKGGIGMCCTLQKNGGVNGTFTFICSHLTANEGEKNIIRRREDFQSIMDSCDTQFGDYKDYHVFFFGDLNYRVKGWNHLNNTDYSNEETINELLGNYEEFYHSKQSYDTYKNFIEARINFPPTYKYLRGSYKYNTKRIPSWCDRILYRAPNFKEDIDKLTEVYTSVDRIPELQFTDHQPVMLVINLPQLSETRLISLEQGPIVSNLQPNTLGDAVDIIIGYAGWLQHLKVHYLLVGLFLLYLLYIFFI
;
A
#
# COMPACT_ATOMS: atom_id res chain seq x y z
N MET A 1 -4.57 -15.41 -32.13
CA MET A 1 -4.48 -16.10 -30.83
C MET A 1 -4.94 -15.09 -29.80
N THR A 2 -5.98 -15.39 -29.02
CA THR A 2 -6.42 -14.52 -27.93
C THR A 2 -5.33 -14.50 -26.86
N ASP A 3 -4.87 -13.31 -26.49
CA ASP A 3 -3.90 -13.11 -25.40
C ASP A 3 -4.49 -13.66 -24.09
N SER A 4 -3.99 -14.82 -23.67
CA SER A 4 -4.42 -15.53 -22.45
C SER A 4 -3.77 -14.98 -21.18
N ASN A 5 -2.78 -14.08 -21.32
CA ASN A 5 -2.07 -13.54 -20.17
C ASN A 5 -2.96 -12.55 -19.39
N TRP A 6 -2.74 -12.48 -18.08
CA TRP A 6 -3.35 -11.53 -17.19
C TRP A 6 -2.56 -10.22 -17.21
N LYS A 7 -3.26 -9.10 -17.40
CA LYS A 7 -2.68 -7.75 -17.32
C LYS A 7 -3.06 -7.18 -15.97
N VAL A 8 -2.07 -7.03 -15.09
CA VAL A 8 -2.28 -6.57 -13.71
C VAL A 8 -1.57 -5.24 -13.52
N SER A 9 -2.28 -4.27 -12.94
CA SER A 9 -1.74 -2.98 -12.53
C SER A 9 -1.81 -2.85 -11.01
N ILE A 10 -0.69 -2.53 -10.37
CA ILE A 10 -0.60 -2.33 -8.92
C ILE A 10 -0.04 -0.94 -8.67
N THR A 11 -0.68 -0.18 -7.81
CA THR A 11 -0.24 1.13 -7.34
C THR A 11 -0.08 1.10 -5.83
N THR A 12 1.03 1.63 -5.31
CA THR A 12 1.19 1.95 -3.89
C THR A 12 1.38 3.45 -3.72
N PHE A 13 0.74 4.02 -2.70
CA PHE A 13 0.81 5.45 -2.44
C PHE A 13 0.67 5.81 -0.96
N ASN A 14 1.74 6.35 -0.36
CA ASN A 14 1.67 6.99 0.95
C ASN A 14 1.16 8.43 0.81
N CYS A 15 0.01 8.71 1.44
CA CYS A 15 -0.72 9.97 1.30
C CYS A 15 -0.40 11.01 2.38
N GLU A 16 0.49 10.69 3.31
CA GLU A 16 0.91 11.57 4.42
C GLU A 16 -0.27 12.17 5.22
N LYS A 17 -1.38 11.42 5.32
CA LYS A 17 -2.62 11.76 6.06
C LYS A 17 -3.50 12.84 5.43
N GLU A 18 -3.17 13.27 4.21
CA GLU A 18 -3.79 14.44 3.57
C GLU A 18 -4.47 14.07 2.24
N PHE A 19 -4.82 12.79 2.03
CA PHE A 19 -5.53 12.43 0.82
C PHE A 19 -6.91 13.11 0.81
N PRO A 20 -7.35 13.68 -0.33
CA PRO A 20 -8.62 14.40 -0.41
C PRO A 20 -9.81 13.42 -0.45
N VAL A 21 -10.15 12.84 0.70
CA VAL A 21 -11.29 11.91 0.87
C VAL A 21 -12.62 12.62 1.09
N ASP A 22 -12.60 13.93 1.39
CA ASP A 22 -13.82 14.75 1.50
C ASP A 22 -14.60 14.74 0.16
N PRO A 23 -15.92 14.47 0.17
CA PRO A 23 -16.74 14.48 -1.04
C PRO A 23 -16.66 15.80 -1.84
N SER A 24 -16.48 16.95 -1.17
CA SER A 24 -16.34 18.26 -1.81
C SER A 24 -15.06 18.40 -2.65
N LEU A 25 -14.07 17.54 -2.43
CA LEU A 25 -12.78 17.53 -3.12
C LEU A 25 -12.72 16.53 -4.29
N GLU A 26 -13.86 16.07 -4.81
CA GLU A 26 -13.95 15.11 -5.92
C GLU A 26 -13.06 15.51 -7.11
N ASN A 27 -13.07 16.78 -7.52
CA ASN A 27 -12.26 17.23 -8.66
C ASN A 27 -10.76 17.02 -8.43
N VAL A 28 -10.27 17.29 -7.22
CA VAL A 28 -8.86 17.11 -6.85
C VAL A 28 -8.52 15.62 -6.80
N ARG A 29 -9.38 14.83 -6.14
CA ARG A 29 -9.24 13.37 -6.02
C ARG A 29 -9.22 12.70 -7.39
N SER A 30 -10.17 13.01 -8.26
CA SER A 30 -10.25 12.51 -9.63
C SER A 30 -9.00 12.87 -10.44
N LEU A 31 -8.43 14.08 -10.25
CA LEU A 31 -7.19 14.46 -10.92
C LEU A 31 -5.99 13.65 -10.44
N ILE A 32 -5.87 13.43 -9.12
CA ILE A 32 -4.84 12.54 -8.55
C ILE A 32 -4.98 11.13 -9.10
N ILE A 33 -6.18 10.54 -9.06
CA ILE A 33 -6.45 9.19 -9.56
C ILE A 33 -6.12 9.06 -11.05
N LYS A 34 -6.46 10.07 -11.87
CA LYS A 34 -6.05 10.10 -13.28
C LYS A 34 -4.54 9.98 -13.44
N ARG A 35 -3.75 10.58 -12.55
CA ARG A 35 -2.28 10.50 -12.56
C ARG A 35 -1.77 9.12 -12.15
N LEU A 36 -2.44 8.46 -11.20
CA LEU A 36 -2.18 7.07 -10.83
C LEU A 36 -2.48 6.06 -11.96
N LEU A 37 -3.21 6.48 -13.00
CA LEU A 37 -3.52 5.65 -14.16
C LEU A 37 -2.85 6.15 -15.45
N PHE A 38 -2.23 7.34 -15.43
CA PHE A 38 -1.87 8.06 -16.65
C PHE A 38 -0.79 7.38 -17.48
N LYS A 39 0.29 6.88 -16.84
CA LYS A 39 1.43 6.28 -17.55
C LYS A 39 1.03 5.01 -18.33
N HIS A 40 -0.10 4.39 -17.98
CA HIS A 40 -0.57 3.14 -18.60
C HIS A 40 -1.99 3.23 -19.17
N ARG A 41 -2.50 4.45 -19.39
CA ARG A 41 -3.85 4.72 -19.92
C ARG A 41 -4.11 4.20 -21.34
N HIS A 42 -3.08 3.72 -22.04
CA HIS A 42 -3.16 3.30 -23.43
C HIS A 42 -3.71 1.89 -23.62
N GLU A 43 -3.79 1.12 -22.54
CA GLU A 43 -4.24 -0.27 -22.60
C GLU A 43 -5.02 -0.61 -21.34
N VAL A 44 -6.19 -1.21 -21.51
CA VAL A 44 -7.01 -1.72 -20.42
C VAL A 44 -6.34 -2.93 -19.75
N LYS A 45 -6.44 -2.99 -18.43
CA LYS A 45 -5.91 -4.09 -17.59
C LYS A 45 -7.05 -4.94 -17.07
N ASP A 46 -6.76 -6.21 -16.80
CA ASP A 46 -7.75 -7.14 -16.26
C ASP A 46 -8.00 -6.87 -14.77
N ILE A 47 -6.94 -6.50 -14.04
CA ILE A 47 -6.99 -6.24 -12.59
C ILE A 47 -6.23 -4.94 -12.30
N TYR A 48 -6.86 -4.04 -11.55
CA TYR A 48 -6.26 -2.85 -10.97
C TYR A 48 -6.26 -2.96 -9.45
N VAL A 49 -5.11 -2.77 -8.83
CA VAL A 49 -4.91 -2.82 -7.38
C VAL A 49 -4.35 -1.50 -6.91
N PHE A 50 -4.98 -0.92 -5.90
CA PHE A 50 -4.55 0.33 -5.28
C PHE A 50 -4.32 0.09 -3.78
N GLY A 51 -3.10 0.29 -3.33
CA GLY A 51 -2.73 0.31 -1.91
C GLY A 51 -2.39 1.73 -1.47
N PHE A 52 -3.01 2.16 -0.37
CA PHE A 52 -2.76 3.46 0.23
C PHE A 52 -2.23 3.27 1.64
N GLN A 53 -1.23 4.06 2.01
CA GLN A 53 -0.72 4.17 3.38
C GLN A 53 -0.92 5.60 3.87
N GLU A 54 -1.16 5.77 5.17
CA GLU A 54 -1.51 7.08 5.74
C GLU A 54 -2.63 7.76 4.94
N LEU A 55 -3.65 7.01 4.53
CA LEU A 55 -4.74 7.54 3.69
C LEU A 55 -5.48 8.68 4.40
N ALA A 56 -5.57 8.61 5.72
CA ALA A 56 -6.27 9.55 6.59
C ALA A 56 -5.43 9.90 7.82
N PRO A 57 -5.77 10.99 8.54
CA PRO A 57 -5.30 11.26 9.89
C PRO A 57 -5.38 10.01 10.78
N ILE A 58 -4.39 9.88 11.67
CA ILE A 58 -4.25 8.70 12.54
C ILE A 58 -5.55 8.39 13.30
N TRP A 59 -6.22 9.44 13.80
CA TRP A 59 -7.42 9.28 14.60
C TRP A 59 -8.59 8.73 13.77
N GLU A 60 -8.74 9.15 12.51
CA GLU A 60 -9.75 8.60 11.58
C GLU A 60 -9.42 7.16 11.23
N GLY A 61 -8.14 6.85 11.03
CA GLY A 61 -7.63 5.50 10.82
C GLY A 61 -7.99 4.52 11.94
N SER A 62 -8.15 4.99 13.17
CA SER A 62 -8.61 4.16 14.30
C SER A 62 -10.10 3.77 14.23
N PHE A 63 -10.89 4.37 13.33
CA PHE A 63 -12.32 4.13 13.21
C PHE A 63 -12.65 3.44 11.88
N PRO A 64 -12.87 2.11 11.87
CA PRO A 64 -13.15 1.36 10.64
C PRO A 64 -14.33 1.89 9.83
N SER A 65 -15.37 2.42 10.47
CA SER A 65 -16.53 2.99 9.77
C SER A 65 -16.16 4.21 8.92
N ILE A 66 -15.25 5.07 9.39
CA ILE A 66 -14.75 6.22 8.65
C ILE A 66 -13.91 5.74 7.47
N MET A 67 -12.96 4.83 7.74
CA MET A 67 -12.07 4.28 6.71
C MET A 67 -12.83 3.53 5.61
N ASN A 68 -13.90 2.82 5.95
CA ASN A 68 -14.77 2.16 4.96
C ASN A 68 -15.53 3.18 4.11
N SER A 69 -15.99 4.29 4.68
CA SER A 69 -16.60 5.38 3.90
C SER A 69 -15.59 6.02 2.93
N TYR A 70 -14.31 6.11 3.32
CA TYR A 70 -13.26 6.61 2.44
C TYR A 70 -12.93 5.65 1.31
N THR A 71 -12.89 4.33 1.55
CA THR A 71 -12.69 3.35 0.49
C THR A 71 -13.87 3.30 -0.48
N ASP A 72 -15.10 3.48 0.00
CA ASP A 72 -16.27 3.61 -0.88
C ASP A 72 -16.14 4.85 -1.77
N THR A 73 -15.79 6.00 -1.19
CA THR A 73 -15.58 7.25 -1.93
C THR A 73 -14.46 7.11 -2.96
N LEU A 74 -13.33 6.51 -2.58
CA LEU A 74 -12.22 6.21 -3.48
C LEU A 74 -12.65 5.30 -4.62
N TYR A 75 -13.38 4.23 -4.34
CA TYR A 75 -13.87 3.31 -5.37
C TYR A 75 -14.73 4.05 -6.39
N GLN A 76 -15.67 4.91 -5.97
CA GLN A 76 -16.50 5.67 -6.89
C GLN A 76 -15.67 6.58 -7.81
N SER A 77 -14.68 7.30 -7.26
CA SER A 77 -13.80 8.15 -8.07
C SER A 77 -12.91 7.32 -9.00
N ILE A 78 -12.37 6.18 -8.55
CA ILE A 78 -11.55 5.30 -9.39
C ILE A 78 -12.39 4.71 -10.53
N ALA A 79 -13.58 4.20 -10.24
CA ALA A 79 -14.50 3.67 -11.24
C ALA A 79 -14.89 4.75 -12.27
N SER A 80 -15.19 5.97 -11.81
CA SER A 80 -15.49 7.10 -12.69
C SER A 80 -14.32 7.46 -13.63
N VAL A 81 -13.08 7.47 -13.09
CA VAL A 81 -11.88 7.73 -13.90
C VAL A 81 -11.62 6.59 -14.88
N LEU A 82 -11.73 5.33 -14.46
CA LEU A 82 -11.57 4.18 -15.35
C LEU A 82 -12.61 4.21 -16.48
N GLN A 83 -13.88 4.49 -16.19
CA GLN A 83 -14.93 4.64 -17.20
C GLN A 83 -14.64 5.78 -18.18
N THR A 84 -14.04 6.87 -17.70
CA THR A 84 -13.64 8.00 -18.56
C THR A 84 -12.46 7.63 -19.47
N LEU A 85 -11.48 6.87 -18.96
CA LEU A 85 -10.32 6.43 -19.72
C LEU A 85 -10.66 5.34 -20.73
N PHE A 86 -11.62 4.47 -20.38
CA PHE A 86 -12.01 3.29 -21.14
C PHE A 86 -13.55 3.24 -21.30
N PRO A 87 -14.15 4.09 -22.16
CA PRO A 87 -15.61 4.21 -22.25
C PRO A 87 -16.35 2.97 -22.75
N ALA A 88 -15.65 2.04 -23.41
CA ALA A 88 -16.21 0.80 -23.93
C ALA A 88 -16.10 -0.38 -22.94
N ASP A 89 -15.40 -0.17 -21.82
CA ASP A 89 -15.08 -1.19 -20.84
C ASP A 89 -15.89 -0.94 -19.56
N GLU A 90 -16.14 -2.02 -18.83
CA GLU A 90 -16.84 -1.99 -17.54
C GLU A 90 -15.91 -2.54 -16.45
N PHE A 91 -16.00 -1.96 -15.26
CA PHE A 91 -15.17 -2.33 -14.12
C PHE A 91 -16.02 -2.55 -12.87
N LYS A 92 -15.59 -3.47 -12.01
CA LYS A 92 -16.28 -3.80 -10.75
C LYS A 92 -15.29 -3.97 -9.61
N LEU A 93 -15.71 -3.59 -8.40
CA LEU A 93 -14.97 -3.89 -7.19
C LEU A 93 -14.93 -5.40 -6.95
N ILE A 94 -13.73 -5.99 -6.91
CA ILE A 94 -13.51 -7.37 -6.47
C ILE A 94 -13.48 -7.42 -4.94
N GLY A 95 -12.78 -6.47 -4.33
CA GLY A 95 -12.75 -6.33 -2.88
C GLY A 95 -12.05 -5.06 -2.43
N SER A 96 -12.43 -4.57 -1.26
CA SER A 96 -11.73 -3.52 -0.53
C SER A 96 -11.51 -3.95 0.92
N GLU A 97 -10.46 -3.44 1.55
CA GLU A 97 -10.19 -3.69 2.96
C GLU A 97 -9.34 -2.58 3.59
N THR A 98 -9.42 -2.44 4.92
CA THR A 98 -8.67 -1.44 5.70
C THR A 98 -8.10 -2.00 7.00
N VAL A 99 -6.94 -1.51 7.42
CA VAL A 99 -6.38 -1.70 8.78
C VAL A 99 -5.66 -0.42 9.19
N GLY A 100 -6.15 0.25 10.24
CA GLY A 100 -5.71 1.60 10.56
C GLY A 100 -5.94 2.55 9.38
N ALA A 101 -4.94 3.37 9.08
CA ALA A 101 -4.94 4.25 7.90
C ALA A 101 -4.35 3.58 6.63
N ILE A 102 -4.22 2.25 6.60
CA ILE A 102 -3.85 1.48 5.41
C ILE A 102 -5.14 1.03 4.72
N ALA A 103 -5.22 1.21 3.40
CA ALA A 103 -6.36 0.77 2.60
C ALA A 103 -5.88 0.03 1.35
N MET A 104 -6.67 -0.96 0.91
CA MET A 104 -6.43 -1.65 -0.36
C MET A 104 -7.75 -1.84 -1.11
N LEU A 105 -7.74 -1.59 -2.42
CA LEU A 105 -8.86 -1.84 -3.33
C LEU A 105 -8.36 -2.68 -4.51
N VAL A 106 -9.12 -3.72 -4.85
CA VAL A 106 -8.91 -4.59 -6.02
C VAL A 106 -10.13 -4.44 -6.92
N ILE A 107 -9.90 -4.00 -8.16
CA ILE A 107 -10.93 -3.72 -9.16
C ILE A 107 -10.64 -4.61 -10.37
N GLY A 108 -11.67 -5.30 -10.86
CA GLY A 108 -11.58 -6.17 -12.03
C GLY A 108 -12.31 -5.58 -13.23
N HIS A 109 -11.80 -5.83 -14.43
CA HIS A 109 -12.56 -5.66 -15.65
C HIS A 109 -13.77 -6.62 -15.66
N ALA A 110 -14.85 -6.27 -16.36
CA ALA A 110 -16.08 -7.06 -16.42
C ALA A 110 -15.87 -8.50 -16.92
N SER A 111 -14.84 -8.72 -17.75
CA SER A 111 -14.42 -10.05 -18.20
C SER A 111 -13.87 -10.97 -17.11
N VAL A 112 -13.58 -10.43 -15.92
CA VAL A 112 -13.05 -11.19 -14.77
C VAL A 112 -14.21 -11.66 -13.90
N THR A 113 -14.41 -12.97 -13.84
CA THR A 113 -15.31 -13.60 -12.87
C THR A 113 -14.58 -13.79 -11.54
N VAL A 114 -15.25 -13.46 -10.44
CA VAL A 114 -14.73 -13.62 -9.08
C VAL A 114 -15.35 -14.88 -8.49
N ASN A 115 -14.51 -15.88 -8.18
CA ASN A 115 -14.98 -17.13 -7.57
C ASN A 115 -14.88 -17.08 -6.05
N GLU A 116 -13.80 -16.50 -5.53
CA GLU A 116 -13.56 -16.40 -4.08
C GLU A 116 -12.68 -15.18 -3.77
N VAL A 117 -12.94 -14.55 -2.62
CA VAL A 117 -12.11 -13.48 -2.06
C VAL A 117 -11.93 -13.74 -0.56
N LEU A 118 -10.71 -14.04 -0.15
CA LEU A 118 -10.30 -14.13 1.24
C LEU A 118 -9.53 -12.86 1.62
N LYS A 119 -9.69 -12.40 2.86
CA LYS A 119 -9.06 -11.18 3.36
C LYS A 119 -8.38 -11.44 4.69
N ASN A 120 -7.28 -10.74 4.94
CA ASN A 120 -6.54 -10.80 6.18
C ASN A 120 -6.03 -9.41 6.59
N LYS A 121 -5.95 -9.16 7.89
CA LYS A 121 -5.45 -7.91 8.48
C LYS A 121 -4.39 -8.24 9.52
N VAL A 122 -3.25 -7.59 9.42
CA VAL A 122 -2.13 -7.79 10.33
C VAL A 122 -1.71 -6.45 10.90
N ARG A 123 -1.64 -6.34 12.23
CA ARG A 123 -1.14 -5.17 12.94
C ARG A 123 0.29 -5.44 13.41
N CYS A 124 1.18 -4.49 13.16
CA CYS A 124 2.59 -4.56 13.55
C CYS A 124 3.04 -3.29 14.30
N GLY A 125 2.10 -2.38 14.61
CA GLY A 125 2.40 -1.18 15.37
C GLY A 125 2.84 -1.51 16.79
N MET A 126 3.44 -0.53 17.46
CA MET A 126 3.79 -0.67 18.87
C MET A 126 2.54 -1.04 19.68
N LEU A 127 2.67 -2.02 20.59
CA LEU A 127 1.54 -2.61 21.35
C LEU A 127 0.42 -3.16 20.45
N ASP A 128 0.79 -3.73 19.29
CA ASP A 128 -0.12 -4.26 18.27
C ASP A 128 -1.16 -3.25 17.75
N SER A 129 -0.81 -1.96 17.75
CA SER A 129 -1.63 -0.91 17.14
C SER A 129 -1.66 -1.02 15.62
N SER A 130 -2.71 -0.47 15.00
CA SER A 130 -2.91 -0.49 13.54
C SER A 130 -2.12 0.58 12.77
N LEU A 131 -1.17 1.27 13.42
CA LEU A 131 -0.33 2.30 12.79
C LEU A 131 0.67 1.75 11.75
N LYS A 132 0.96 0.45 11.84
CA LYS A 132 1.86 -0.32 10.97
C LYS A 132 1.28 -1.71 10.80
N GLY A 133 1.64 -2.38 9.71
CA GLY A 133 1.16 -3.72 9.40
C GLY A 133 0.79 -3.87 7.93
N GLY A 134 -0.23 -4.67 7.64
CA GLY A 134 -0.63 -4.90 6.26
C GLY A 134 -2.00 -5.58 6.10
N ILE A 135 -2.46 -5.57 4.85
CA ILE A 135 -3.70 -6.15 4.39
C ILE A 135 -3.35 -7.20 3.35
N GLY A 136 -3.79 -8.43 3.54
CA GLY A 136 -3.75 -9.48 2.54
C GLY A 136 -5.12 -9.67 1.89
N MET A 137 -5.16 -9.85 0.58
CA MET A 137 -6.37 -10.25 -0.14
C MET A 137 -6.02 -11.32 -1.17
N CYS A 138 -6.58 -12.51 -0.99
CA CYS A 138 -6.41 -13.64 -1.90
C CYS A 138 -7.68 -13.80 -2.74
N CYS A 139 -7.54 -13.70 -4.06
CA CYS A 139 -8.64 -13.73 -5.01
C CYS A 139 -8.47 -14.90 -5.97
N THR A 140 -9.46 -15.78 -6.03
CA THR A 140 -9.56 -16.80 -7.07
C THR A 140 -10.42 -16.24 -8.21
N LEU A 141 -9.79 -16.00 -9.36
CA LEU A 141 -10.36 -15.25 -10.47
C LEU A 141 -10.31 -16.06 -11.78
N GLN A 142 -11.25 -15.79 -12.67
CA GLN A 142 -11.32 -16.41 -14.00
C GLN A 142 -11.48 -15.34 -15.07
N LYS A 143 -10.64 -15.37 -16.12
CA LYS A 143 -10.71 -14.42 -17.24
C LYS A 143 -11.46 -15.06 -18.40
N ASN A 144 -12.52 -14.41 -18.89
CA ASN A 144 -13.29 -14.84 -20.08
C ASN A 144 -13.75 -16.31 -20.04
N GLY A 145 -14.11 -16.85 -18.87
CA GLY A 145 -14.50 -18.25 -18.73
C GLY A 145 -13.35 -19.27 -18.89
N GLY A 146 -12.08 -18.82 -18.83
CA GLY A 146 -10.88 -19.67 -18.90
C GLY A 146 -10.61 -20.47 -17.64
N VAL A 147 -9.34 -20.82 -17.34
CA VAL A 147 -9.02 -21.48 -16.07
C VAL A 147 -8.88 -20.48 -14.92
N ASN A 148 -9.11 -20.96 -13.70
CA ASN A 148 -8.91 -20.18 -12.48
C ASN A 148 -7.44 -19.83 -12.30
N GLY A 149 -7.19 -18.58 -11.88
CA GLY A 149 -5.91 -18.13 -11.35
C GLY A 149 -6.10 -17.52 -9.97
N THR A 150 -5.19 -17.84 -9.05
CA THR A 150 -5.19 -17.30 -7.69
C THR A 150 -4.16 -16.18 -7.57
N PHE A 151 -4.62 -15.03 -7.09
CA PHE A 151 -3.83 -13.83 -6.91
C PHE A 151 -3.87 -13.41 -5.44
N THR A 152 -2.71 -13.22 -4.82
CA THR A 152 -2.60 -12.67 -3.47
C THR A 152 -1.97 -11.30 -3.53
N PHE A 153 -2.70 -10.28 -3.09
CA PHE A 153 -2.24 -8.91 -2.98
C PHE A 153 -2.02 -8.55 -1.51
N ILE A 154 -0.82 -8.09 -1.16
CA ILE A 154 -0.44 -7.74 0.20
C ILE A 154 0.05 -6.28 0.21
N CYS A 155 -0.78 -5.38 0.72
CA CYS A 155 -0.45 -3.95 0.90
C CYS A 155 0.03 -3.71 2.34
N SER A 156 1.20 -3.11 2.51
CA SER A 156 1.85 -2.94 3.82
C SER A 156 2.32 -1.52 4.10
N HIS A 157 2.50 -1.23 5.39
CA HIS A 157 3.21 -0.07 5.89
C HIS A 157 4.14 -0.55 7.01
N LEU A 158 5.41 -0.75 6.68
CA LEU A 158 6.39 -1.32 7.60
C LEU A 158 7.01 -0.26 8.51
N THR A 159 7.65 -0.72 9.58
CA THR A 159 8.30 0.14 10.59
C THR A 159 9.16 1.23 9.96
N ALA A 160 8.92 2.48 10.37
CA ALA A 160 9.61 3.66 9.86
C ALA A 160 10.97 3.93 10.54
N ASN A 161 11.69 4.93 10.00
CA ASN A 161 13.00 5.43 10.44
C ASN A 161 14.21 4.55 10.06
N GLU A 162 15.37 5.21 10.00
CA GLU A 162 16.67 4.62 9.67
C GLU A 162 17.25 3.83 10.84
N GLY A 163 18.24 2.98 10.55
CA GLY A 163 19.09 2.32 11.55
C GLY A 163 18.74 0.86 11.80
N GLU A 164 19.74 0.10 12.26
CA GLU A 164 19.72 -1.37 12.29
C GLU A 164 18.52 -1.96 13.04
N LYS A 165 18.16 -1.35 14.19
CA LYS A 165 16.98 -1.76 14.95
C LYS A 165 15.69 -1.69 14.13
N ASN A 166 15.53 -0.67 13.29
CA ASN A 166 14.34 -0.50 12.46
C ASN A 166 14.38 -1.40 11.22
N ILE A 167 15.57 -1.73 10.70
CA ILE A 167 15.74 -2.74 9.64
C ILE A 167 15.31 -4.12 10.14
N ILE A 168 15.69 -4.50 11.37
CA ILE A 168 15.26 -5.75 11.99
C ILE A 168 13.73 -5.77 12.14
N ARG A 169 13.14 -4.70 12.69
CA ARG A 169 11.68 -4.58 12.82
C ARG A 169 10.94 -4.66 11.49
N ARG A 170 11.44 -4.02 10.42
CA ARG A 170 10.85 -4.16 9.07
C ARG A 170 10.85 -5.61 8.57
N ARG A 171 11.90 -6.38 8.89
CA ARG A 171 11.96 -7.83 8.58
C ARG A 171 10.94 -8.62 9.40
N GLU A 172 10.81 -8.33 10.69
CA GLU A 172 9.82 -8.94 11.59
C GLU A 172 8.39 -8.62 11.16
N ASP A 173 8.10 -7.37 10.81
CA ASP A 173 6.81 -6.92 10.27
C ASP A 173 6.46 -7.70 9.00
N PHE A 174 7.40 -7.76 8.05
CA PHE A 174 7.24 -8.51 6.79
C PHE A 174 6.96 -9.98 7.05
N GLN A 175 7.75 -10.63 7.91
CA GLN A 175 7.58 -12.04 8.23
C GLN A 175 6.21 -12.29 8.86
N SER A 176 5.82 -11.47 9.84
CA SER A 176 4.54 -11.57 10.54
C SER A 176 3.35 -11.44 9.57
N ILE A 177 3.43 -10.52 8.60
CA ILE A 177 2.40 -10.35 7.56
C ILE A 177 2.34 -11.57 6.65
N MET A 178 3.50 -12.06 6.19
CA MET A 178 3.59 -13.22 5.30
C MET A 178 3.05 -14.49 5.97
N ASP A 179 3.46 -14.77 7.21
CA ASP A 179 3.06 -15.96 7.98
C ASP A 179 1.56 -15.95 8.29
N SER A 180 1.03 -14.78 8.67
CA SER A 180 -0.41 -14.64 8.92
C SER A 180 -1.22 -14.87 7.66
N CYS A 181 -0.79 -14.32 6.52
CA CYS A 181 -1.46 -14.54 5.25
C CYS A 181 -1.27 -15.98 4.72
N ASP A 182 -0.15 -16.66 5.00
CA ASP A 182 0.09 -18.06 4.63
C ASP A 182 -0.87 -18.97 5.40
N THR A 183 -1.00 -18.71 6.70
CA THR A 183 -1.96 -19.40 7.58
C THR A 183 -3.40 -19.21 7.10
N GLN A 184 -3.74 -17.99 6.67
CA GLN A 184 -5.11 -17.63 6.28
C GLN A 184 -5.49 -18.08 4.87
N PHE A 185 -4.53 -18.12 3.93
CA PHE A 185 -4.80 -18.36 2.51
C PHE A 185 -4.27 -19.71 2.00
N GLY A 186 -3.47 -20.43 2.80
CA GLY A 186 -2.77 -21.66 2.38
C GLY A 186 -1.45 -21.36 1.67
N ASP A 187 -0.70 -22.43 1.36
CA ASP A 187 0.64 -22.32 0.74
C ASP A 187 0.58 -21.56 -0.59
N TYR A 188 1.27 -20.43 -0.61
CA TYR A 188 1.39 -19.55 -1.76
C TYR A 188 2.02 -20.16 -3.01
N LYS A 189 2.60 -21.37 -2.94
CA LYS A 189 3.47 -21.95 -3.98
C LYS A 189 2.90 -21.86 -5.39
N ASP A 190 1.58 -21.99 -5.51
CA ASP A 190 0.87 -21.99 -6.79
C ASP A 190 0.10 -20.68 -7.08
N TYR A 191 0.39 -19.59 -6.34
CA TYR A 191 -0.30 -18.28 -6.50
C TYR A 191 0.62 -17.21 -7.10
N HIS A 192 0.00 -16.25 -7.80
CA HIS A 192 0.62 -14.97 -8.13
C HIS A 192 0.55 -14.08 -6.88
N VAL A 193 1.68 -13.85 -6.20
CA VAL A 193 1.74 -13.09 -4.95
C VAL A 193 2.43 -11.77 -5.17
N PHE A 194 1.81 -10.69 -4.69
CA PHE A 194 2.34 -9.34 -4.73
C PHE A 194 2.45 -8.80 -3.31
N PHE A 195 3.64 -8.32 -2.95
CA PHE A 195 3.89 -7.64 -1.69
C PHE A 195 4.34 -6.21 -1.98
N PHE A 196 3.55 -5.23 -1.57
CA PHE A 196 3.77 -3.84 -1.92
C PHE A 196 3.39 -2.91 -0.78
N GLY A 197 3.80 -1.65 -0.87
CA GLY A 197 3.50 -0.67 0.17
C GLY A 197 4.60 0.36 0.38
N ASP A 198 4.45 1.11 1.47
CA ASP A 198 5.56 1.85 2.08
C ASP A 198 6.37 0.89 2.95
N LEU A 199 7.40 0.29 2.34
CA LEU A 199 8.30 -0.65 3.00
C LEU A 199 9.32 0.05 3.89
N ASN A 200 9.42 1.38 3.81
CA ASN A 200 10.22 2.23 4.69
C ASN A 200 11.73 1.94 4.76
N TYR A 201 12.29 1.16 3.84
CA TYR A 201 13.73 0.99 3.70
C TYR A 201 14.39 2.24 3.15
N ARG A 202 15.60 2.54 3.64
CA ARG A 202 16.26 3.83 3.43
C ARG A 202 17.59 3.67 2.71
N VAL A 203 18.04 4.75 2.10
CA VAL A 203 19.44 4.91 1.69
C VAL A 203 20.23 5.41 2.90
N LYS A 204 21.40 4.83 3.16
CA LYS A 204 22.30 5.21 4.27
C LYS A 204 23.66 5.65 3.74
N GLY A 205 24.40 6.44 4.51
CA GLY A 205 25.82 6.71 4.25
C GLY A 205 26.14 7.57 3.01
N TRP A 206 25.14 8.13 2.34
CA TRP A 206 25.33 9.06 1.24
C TRP A 206 25.58 10.47 1.76
N ASN A 207 26.69 11.11 1.36
CA ASN A 207 27.13 12.40 1.94
C ASN A 207 26.93 13.62 1.03
N HIS A 208 26.47 13.45 -0.21
CA HIS A 208 26.43 14.51 -1.23
C HIS A 208 25.01 15.02 -1.55
N LEU A 209 24.09 14.98 -0.57
CA LEU A 209 22.64 15.14 -0.78
C LEU A 209 22.23 16.34 -1.64
N ASN A 210 22.80 17.53 -1.38
CA ASN A 210 22.38 18.76 -2.07
C ASN A 210 22.87 18.87 -3.52
N ASN A 211 23.90 18.13 -3.90
CA ASN A 211 24.53 18.20 -5.23
C ASN A 211 24.26 16.93 -6.06
N THR A 212 23.47 16.01 -5.53
CA THR A 212 23.18 14.73 -6.20
C THR A 212 22.04 14.92 -7.18
N ASP A 213 22.28 14.57 -8.45
CA ASP A 213 21.20 14.37 -9.40
C ASP A 213 20.63 12.96 -9.22
N TYR A 214 19.54 12.88 -8.45
CA TYR A 214 18.83 11.64 -8.18
C TYR A 214 18.02 11.10 -9.37
N SER A 215 17.96 11.85 -10.49
CA SER A 215 17.33 11.39 -11.73
C SER A 215 18.29 10.69 -12.69
N ASN A 216 19.60 10.80 -12.44
CA ASN A 216 20.63 10.16 -13.24
C ASN A 216 20.68 8.64 -12.98
N GLU A 217 20.71 7.84 -14.05
CA GLU A 217 20.69 6.37 -13.97
C GLU A 217 21.89 5.78 -13.21
N GLU A 218 23.10 6.33 -13.39
CA GLU A 218 24.30 5.86 -12.69
C GLU A 218 24.18 6.11 -11.18
N THR A 219 23.72 7.30 -10.79
CA THR A 219 23.42 7.63 -9.39
C THR A 219 22.39 6.68 -8.80
N ILE A 220 21.29 6.41 -9.52
CA ILE A 220 20.23 5.50 -9.06
C ILE A 220 20.81 4.10 -8.82
N ASN A 221 21.55 3.56 -9.79
CA ASN A 221 22.17 2.23 -9.69
C ASN A 221 23.18 2.15 -8.54
N GLU A 222 24.00 3.19 -8.34
CA GLU A 222 24.98 3.26 -7.25
C GLU A 222 24.29 3.23 -5.88
N LEU A 223 23.27 4.07 -5.69
CA LEU A 223 22.53 4.16 -4.43
C LEU A 223 21.81 2.85 -4.11
N LEU A 224 21.10 2.28 -5.07
CA LEU A 224 20.37 1.01 -4.90
C LEU A 224 21.30 -0.18 -4.66
N GLY A 225 22.47 -0.21 -5.33
CA GLY A 225 23.40 -1.34 -5.22
C GLY A 225 24.27 -1.33 -3.96
N ASN A 226 24.62 -0.13 -3.46
CA ASN A 226 25.67 -0.01 -2.42
C ASN A 226 25.20 0.65 -1.13
N TYR A 227 24.15 1.46 -1.16
CA TYR A 227 23.76 2.31 -0.04
C TYR A 227 22.36 2.03 0.49
N GLU A 228 21.58 1.19 -0.18
CA GLU A 228 20.17 0.99 0.13
C GLU A 228 19.94 -0.23 1.05
N GLU A 229 19.16 -0.01 2.12
CA GLU A 229 18.93 -1.01 3.17
C GLU A 229 18.15 -2.24 2.67
N PHE A 230 17.26 -2.08 1.69
CA PHE A 230 16.41 -3.17 1.21
C PHE A 230 17.21 -4.21 0.42
N TYR A 231 18.16 -3.79 -0.41
CA TYR A 231 19.08 -4.62 -1.17
C TYR A 231 19.83 -5.54 -0.21
N HIS A 232 20.44 -4.99 0.85
CA HIS A 232 21.12 -5.80 1.86
C HIS A 232 20.16 -6.71 2.65
N SER A 233 18.95 -6.22 2.97
CA SER A 233 17.92 -7.03 3.64
C SER A 233 17.50 -8.22 2.77
N LYS A 234 17.29 -8.02 1.47
CA LYS A 234 16.93 -9.03 0.48
C LYS A 234 18.01 -10.10 0.30
N GLN A 235 19.28 -9.72 0.34
CA GLN A 235 20.39 -10.68 0.29
C GLN A 235 20.53 -11.52 1.57
N SER A 236 20.19 -10.96 2.73
CA SER A 236 20.39 -11.60 4.03
C SER A 236 19.17 -12.35 4.58
N TYR A 237 17.97 -12.10 4.06
CA TYR A 237 16.72 -12.64 4.59
C TYR A 237 16.00 -13.52 3.58
N ASP A 238 15.92 -14.83 3.85
CA ASP A 238 15.52 -15.84 2.88
C ASP A 238 14.09 -15.65 2.33
N THR A 239 13.15 -15.19 3.15
CA THR A 239 11.76 -14.97 2.70
C THR A 239 11.67 -13.90 1.60
N TYR A 240 12.54 -12.87 1.63
CA TYR A 240 12.60 -11.86 0.57
C TYR A 240 13.28 -12.35 -0.72
N LYS A 241 14.14 -13.38 -0.64
CA LYS A 241 14.86 -13.94 -1.81
C LYS A 241 13.90 -14.60 -2.80
N ASN A 242 12.73 -15.03 -2.33
CA ASN A 242 11.71 -15.65 -3.17
C ASN A 242 10.86 -14.63 -3.94
N PHE A 243 10.98 -13.34 -3.62
CA PHE A 243 10.33 -12.26 -4.37
C PHE A 243 11.27 -11.69 -5.42
N ILE A 244 10.69 -11.20 -6.50
CA ILE A 244 11.33 -10.43 -7.56
C ILE A 244 10.88 -8.97 -7.40
N GLU A 245 11.76 -8.04 -7.77
CA GLU A 245 11.42 -6.64 -7.94
C GLU A 245 11.88 -6.21 -9.32
N ALA A 246 11.00 -5.55 -10.06
CA ALA A 246 11.31 -4.99 -11.36
C ALA A 246 12.42 -3.94 -11.24
N ARG A 247 13.19 -3.73 -12.31
CA ARG A 247 14.29 -2.76 -12.29
C ARG A 247 13.76 -1.34 -12.01
N ILE A 248 14.30 -0.69 -10.97
CA ILE A 248 13.97 0.69 -10.62
C ILE A 248 14.78 1.64 -11.51
N ASN A 249 14.08 2.37 -12.38
CA ASN A 249 14.65 3.41 -13.25
C ASN A 249 14.05 4.80 -12.99
N PHE A 250 13.54 5.01 -11.77
CA PHE A 250 12.91 6.25 -11.34
C PHE A 250 13.57 6.79 -10.08
N PRO A 251 13.55 8.12 -9.86
CA PRO A 251 14.22 8.74 -8.73
C PRO A 251 13.55 8.33 -7.40
N PRO A 252 14.23 8.51 -6.25
CA PRO A 252 13.69 8.22 -4.93
C PRO A 252 12.31 8.85 -4.71
N THR A 253 11.40 8.09 -4.13
CA THR A 253 10.00 8.53 -3.93
C THR A 253 9.79 9.29 -2.64
N TYR A 254 10.76 9.27 -1.73
CA TYR A 254 10.73 9.91 -0.42
C TYR A 254 12.10 10.56 -0.13
N LYS A 255 12.25 11.61 0.68
CA LYS A 255 11.25 12.48 1.29
C LYS A 255 11.25 13.82 0.55
N TYR A 256 10.13 14.20 -0.02
CA TYR A 256 9.98 15.52 -0.62
C TYR A 256 9.63 16.59 0.43
N LEU A 257 9.91 17.86 0.10
CA LEU A 257 9.29 18.98 0.79
C LEU A 257 7.83 19.12 0.27
N ARG A 258 6.87 19.27 1.19
CA ARG A 258 5.48 19.60 0.83
C ARG A 258 5.42 20.92 0.07
N GLY A 259 4.51 21.02 -0.91
CA GLY A 259 4.38 22.20 -1.77
C GLY A 259 5.59 22.46 -2.67
N SER A 260 6.45 21.47 -2.88
CA SER A 260 7.71 21.64 -3.60
C SER A 260 8.06 20.43 -4.47
N TYR A 261 8.89 20.69 -5.48
CA TYR A 261 9.54 19.67 -6.33
C TYR A 261 10.86 19.18 -5.73
N LYS A 262 11.33 19.77 -4.63
CA LYS A 262 12.64 19.47 -4.05
C LYS A 262 12.55 18.43 -2.94
N TYR A 263 13.59 17.61 -2.82
CA TYR A 263 13.79 16.75 -1.67
C TYR A 263 14.04 17.53 -0.38
N ASN A 264 13.61 16.96 0.73
CA ASN A 264 13.95 17.41 2.07
C ASN A 264 15.28 16.77 2.50
N THR A 265 16.38 17.49 2.27
CA THR A 265 17.75 17.00 2.53
C THR A 265 18.13 16.92 4.02
N LYS A 266 17.18 17.08 4.94
CA LYS A 266 17.34 16.62 6.34
C LYS A 266 17.41 15.09 6.44
N ARG A 267 16.99 14.39 5.38
CA ARG A 267 17.09 12.93 5.22
C ARG A 267 17.63 12.63 3.84
N ILE A 268 18.25 11.47 3.68
CA ILE A 268 18.69 11.01 2.36
C ILE A 268 17.44 10.56 1.58
N PRO A 269 17.23 11.07 0.35
CA PRO A 269 16.18 10.56 -0.52
C PRO A 269 16.28 9.04 -0.70
N SER A 270 15.16 8.34 -0.54
CA SER A 270 15.06 6.88 -0.47
C SER A 270 13.85 6.34 -1.26
N TRP A 271 13.95 5.09 -1.69
CA TRP A 271 12.86 4.33 -2.32
C TRP A 271 12.07 3.54 -1.26
N CYS A 272 11.25 4.26 -0.50
CA CYS A 272 10.41 3.66 0.54
C CYS A 272 9.25 2.85 -0.05
N ASP A 273 8.70 3.31 -1.17
CA ASP A 273 7.50 2.77 -1.80
C ASP A 273 7.85 1.71 -2.84
N ARG A 274 7.46 0.45 -2.63
CA ARG A 274 7.96 -0.70 -3.41
C ARG A 274 6.88 -1.69 -3.79
N ILE A 275 7.11 -2.43 -4.87
CA ILE A 275 6.23 -3.48 -5.37
C ILE A 275 7.08 -4.70 -5.71
N LEU A 276 6.93 -5.73 -4.89
CA LEU A 276 7.57 -7.03 -5.05
C LEU A 276 6.53 -8.01 -5.57
N TYR A 277 6.96 -8.97 -6.36
CA TYR A 277 6.08 -10.04 -6.82
C TYR A 277 6.78 -11.39 -6.83
N ARG A 278 6.00 -12.45 -6.71
CA ARG A 278 6.42 -13.83 -6.84
C ARG A 278 5.36 -14.53 -7.65
N ALA A 279 5.78 -15.40 -8.55
CA ALA A 279 4.83 -16.21 -9.29
C ALA A 279 5.29 -17.69 -9.35
N PRO A 280 4.36 -18.64 -9.58
CA PRO A 280 4.62 -20.08 -9.48
C PRO A 280 5.50 -20.61 -10.62
N ASN A 281 6.49 -21.45 -10.30
CA ASN A 281 7.39 -22.07 -11.31
C ASN A 281 8.24 -21.08 -12.13
N PHE A 282 8.46 -19.86 -11.61
CA PHE A 282 9.10 -18.75 -12.35
C PHE A 282 10.62 -18.81 -12.56
N LYS A 283 11.31 -19.87 -12.12
CA LYS A 283 12.76 -19.94 -12.31
C LYS A 283 13.18 -20.11 -13.78
N GLU A 284 12.27 -20.51 -14.67
CA GLU A 284 12.59 -20.79 -16.09
C GLU A 284 12.06 -19.73 -17.07
N ASP A 285 11.15 -18.84 -16.66
CA ASP A 285 10.41 -17.93 -17.56
C ASP A 285 10.44 -16.43 -17.17
N ILE A 286 11.29 -16.03 -16.22
CA ILE A 286 11.37 -14.64 -15.73
C ILE A 286 11.64 -13.62 -16.86
N ASP A 287 12.49 -14.00 -17.84
CA ASP A 287 12.86 -13.15 -18.97
C ASP A 287 11.73 -12.93 -19.98
N LYS A 288 10.61 -13.65 -19.83
CA LYS A 288 9.41 -13.52 -20.70
C LYS A 288 8.37 -12.57 -20.12
N LEU A 289 8.53 -12.11 -18.88
CA LEU A 289 7.63 -11.14 -18.28
C LEU A 289 7.81 -9.78 -18.94
N THR A 290 6.68 -9.19 -19.35
CA THR A 290 6.66 -7.78 -19.73
C THR A 290 6.14 -6.99 -18.55
N GLU A 291 6.99 -6.14 -18.00
CA GLU A 291 6.68 -5.29 -16.87
C GLU A 291 7.07 -3.84 -17.14
N VAL A 292 6.31 -2.91 -16.57
CA VAL A 292 6.65 -1.50 -16.52
C VAL A 292 6.57 -1.05 -15.08
N TYR A 293 7.71 -0.66 -14.52
CA TYR A 293 7.84 -0.24 -13.13
C TYR A 293 8.28 1.22 -13.06
N THR A 294 7.43 2.07 -12.50
CA THR A 294 7.60 3.53 -12.57
C THR A 294 7.04 4.20 -11.32
N SER A 295 7.56 5.39 -11.00
CA SER A 295 6.85 6.33 -10.12
C SER A 295 6.02 7.33 -10.94
N VAL A 296 5.04 7.96 -10.29
CA VAL A 296 4.33 9.11 -10.87
C VAL A 296 5.18 10.35 -10.66
N ASP A 297 5.39 11.13 -11.72
CA ASP A 297 6.23 12.33 -11.68
C ASP A 297 5.72 13.33 -10.63
N ARG A 298 6.64 14.07 -10.00
CA ARG A 298 6.29 15.05 -8.99
C ARG A 298 5.58 16.20 -9.69
N ILE A 299 4.30 16.38 -9.40
CA ILE A 299 3.39 17.36 -10.02
C ILE A 299 2.62 18.11 -8.93
N PRO A 300 2.06 19.31 -9.20
CA PRO A 300 1.36 20.12 -8.18
C PRO A 300 0.32 19.34 -7.37
N GLU A 301 -0.43 18.47 -8.03
CA GLU A 301 -1.52 17.68 -7.44
C GLU A 301 -1.03 16.62 -6.45
N LEU A 302 0.26 16.28 -6.45
CA LEU A 302 0.87 15.33 -5.51
C LEU A 302 1.73 16.02 -4.44
N GLN A 303 1.83 17.36 -4.45
CA GLN A 303 2.67 18.08 -3.49
C GLN A 303 2.09 18.18 -2.07
N PHE A 304 0.88 17.64 -1.85
CA PHE A 304 0.28 17.52 -0.52
C PHE A 304 1.00 16.48 0.37
N THR A 305 1.65 15.49 -0.25
CA THR A 305 2.42 14.42 0.41
C THR A 305 3.91 14.59 0.13
N ASP A 306 4.75 14.03 1.00
CA ASP A 306 6.19 13.91 0.86
C ASP A 306 6.64 12.63 0.11
N HIS A 307 5.69 11.80 -0.33
CA HIS A 307 5.92 10.63 -1.16
C HIS A 307 5.53 10.83 -2.63
N GLN A 308 5.97 9.92 -3.49
CA GLN A 308 5.45 9.76 -4.85
C GLN A 308 4.83 8.36 -5.01
N PRO A 309 3.66 8.24 -5.67
CA PRO A 309 3.08 6.94 -5.98
C PRO A 309 4.02 6.10 -6.86
N VAL A 310 4.03 4.79 -6.62
CA VAL A 310 4.78 3.81 -7.41
C VAL A 310 3.80 2.83 -8.03
N MET A 311 4.06 2.46 -9.30
CA MET A 311 3.18 1.66 -10.13
C MET A 311 3.95 0.54 -10.81
N LEU A 312 3.38 -0.66 -10.81
CA LEU A 312 3.81 -1.81 -11.59
C LEU A 312 2.67 -2.23 -12.50
N VAL A 313 2.92 -2.29 -13.80
CA VAL A 313 2.06 -3.00 -14.76
C VAL A 313 2.80 -4.22 -15.24
N ILE A 314 2.19 -5.39 -15.11
CA ILE A 314 2.83 -6.68 -15.42
C ILE A 314 1.86 -7.60 -16.18
N ASN A 315 2.40 -8.27 -17.20
CA ASN A 315 1.71 -9.33 -17.93
C ASN A 315 2.10 -10.67 -17.33
N LEU A 316 1.15 -11.36 -16.70
CA LEU A 316 1.36 -12.65 -16.06
C LEU A 316 0.78 -13.79 -16.91
N PRO A 317 1.46 -14.95 -16.99
CA PRO A 317 0.90 -16.12 -17.61
C PRO A 317 -0.33 -16.61 -16.84
N GLN A 318 -1.20 -17.32 -17.56
CA GLN A 318 -2.26 -18.08 -16.93
C GLN A 318 -1.65 -19.22 -16.11
N LEU A 319 -2.11 -19.41 -14.88
CA LEU A 319 -1.68 -20.53 -14.05
C LEU A 319 -2.24 -21.83 -14.62
N SER A 320 -1.48 -22.92 -14.55
CA SER A 320 -2.01 -24.27 -14.80
C SER A 320 -3.02 -24.59 -13.70
N GLU A 321 -4.28 -24.79 -14.07
CA GLU A 321 -5.45 -25.15 -13.24
C GLU A 321 -5.17 -25.18 -11.73
N THR A 322 -5.27 -24.01 -11.08
CA THR A 322 -5.17 -23.94 -9.62
C THR A 322 -6.44 -24.57 -9.04
N ARG A 323 -6.27 -25.59 -8.18
CA ARG A 323 -7.41 -26.13 -7.41
C ARG A 323 -8.07 -24.98 -6.66
N LEU A 324 -9.40 -24.93 -6.66
CA LEU A 324 -10.14 -24.10 -5.70
C LEU A 324 -9.53 -24.35 -4.32
N ILE A 325 -9.42 -23.31 -3.49
CA ILE A 325 -8.90 -23.43 -2.12
C ILE A 325 -9.83 -24.42 -1.41
N SER A 326 -9.47 -25.70 -1.42
CA SER A 326 -10.14 -26.71 -0.63
C SER A 326 -9.69 -26.43 0.78
N LEU A 327 -10.44 -25.59 1.47
CA LEU A 327 -10.45 -25.58 2.91
C LEU A 327 -10.88 -27.00 3.33
N GLU A 328 -9.94 -27.95 3.38
CA GLU A 328 -10.04 -28.97 4.42
C GLU A 328 -10.12 -28.14 5.68
N GLN A 329 -11.33 -28.02 6.22
CA GLN A 329 -11.60 -27.35 7.48
C GLN A 329 -10.88 -28.16 8.58
N GLY A 330 -9.55 -28.09 8.63
CA GLY A 330 -8.87 -27.99 9.90
C GLY A 330 -9.58 -26.88 10.68
N PRO A 331 -9.73 -27.04 12.00
CA PRO A 331 -10.55 -26.14 12.80
C PRO A 331 -10.22 -24.72 12.36
N ILE A 332 -11.25 -23.93 12.02
CA ILE A 332 -11.08 -22.49 11.87
C ILE A 332 -10.38 -22.10 13.16
N VAL A 333 -9.06 -21.88 13.06
CA VAL A 333 -8.32 -21.32 14.16
C VAL A 333 -8.72 -19.87 14.12
N SER A 334 -9.92 -19.60 14.62
CA SER A 334 -10.31 -18.31 15.14
C SER A 334 -9.49 -18.08 16.41
N ASN A 335 -8.16 -18.12 16.29
CA ASN A 335 -7.26 -17.49 17.23
C ASN A 335 -7.10 -16.00 16.86
N LEU A 336 -8.13 -15.39 16.27
CA LEU A 336 -8.47 -14.04 16.65
C LEU A 336 -9.06 -14.09 18.07
N GLN A 337 -8.21 -14.45 19.04
CA GLN A 337 -8.36 -13.84 20.35
C GLN A 337 -8.43 -12.33 20.04
N PRO A 338 -9.49 -11.62 20.46
CA PRO A 338 -9.51 -10.17 20.32
C PRO A 338 -8.17 -9.69 20.84
N ASN A 339 -7.40 -8.98 20.02
CA ASN A 339 -6.12 -8.47 20.49
C ASN A 339 -6.45 -7.26 21.37
N THR A 340 -6.99 -7.56 22.56
CA THR A 340 -7.67 -6.62 23.47
C THR A 340 -6.78 -5.43 23.80
N LEU A 341 -5.47 -5.65 23.82
CA LEU A 341 -4.49 -4.59 24.00
C LEU A 341 -4.41 -3.68 22.77
N GLY A 342 -4.20 -4.24 21.58
CA GLY A 342 -4.13 -3.46 20.33
C GLY A 342 -5.43 -2.69 20.06
N ASP A 343 -6.59 -3.32 20.31
CA ASP A 343 -7.90 -2.66 20.18
C ASP A 343 -8.05 -1.49 21.18
N ALA A 344 -7.65 -1.69 22.44
CA ALA A 344 -7.67 -0.63 23.43
C ALA A 344 -6.73 0.53 23.06
N VAL A 345 -5.53 0.22 22.54
CA VAL A 345 -4.56 1.22 22.08
C VAL A 345 -5.13 2.02 20.91
N ASP A 346 -5.71 1.37 19.92
CA ASP A 346 -6.31 2.03 18.75
C ASP A 346 -7.49 2.92 19.15
N ILE A 347 -8.33 2.49 20.10
CA ILE A 347 -9.43 3.29 20.68
C ILE A 347 -8.88 4.55 21.37
N ILE A 348 -7.85 4.41 22.21
CA ILE A 348 -7.24 5.54 22.92
C ILE A 348 -6.66 6.53 21.91
N ILE A 349 -5.92 6.04 20.91
CA ILE A 349 -5.34 6.87 19.83
C ILE A 349 -6.47 7.61 19.08
N GLY A 350 -7.54 6.91 18.72
CA GLY A 350 -8.68 7.45 17.99
C GLY A 350 -9.37 8.57 18.74
N TYR A 351 -9.82 8.31 19.97
CA TYR A 351 -10.55 9.33 20.75
C TYR A 351 -9.64 10.48 21.22
N ALA A 352 -8.39 10.22 21.60
CA ALA A 352 -7.47 11.28 21.96
C ALA A 352 -7.18 12.21 20.78
N GLY A 353 -6.95 11.64 19.59
CA GLY A 353 -6.74 12.42 18.38
C GLY A 353 -8.00 13.15 17.92
N TRP A 354 -9.19 12.56 18.07
CA TRP A 354 -10.47 13.22 17.80
C TRP A 354 -10.72 14.42 18.72
N LEU A 355 -10.47 14.28 20.03
CA LEU A 355 -10.56 15.39 20.99
C LEU A 355 -9.56 16.51 20.69
N GLN A 356 -8.35 16.15 20.24
CA GLN A 356 -7.36 17.10 19.79
C GLN A 356 -7.83 17.84 18.54
N HIS A 357 -8.39 17.12 17.55
CA HIS A 357 -8.94 17.67 16.32
C HIS A 357 -10.09 18.65 16.59
N LEU A 358 -11.01 18.29 17.48
CA LEU A 358 -12.11 19.15 17.94
C LEU A 358 -11.68 20.32 18.82
N LYS A 359 -10.38 20.47 19.11
CA LYS A 359 -9.87 21.58 19.94
C LYS A 359 -10.50 21.62 21.34
N VAL A 360 -10.99 20.48 21.87
CA VAL A 360 -11.68 20.40 23.17
C VAL A 360 -10.77 20.84 24.33
N HIS A 361 -9.46 20.68 24.19
CA HIS A 361 -8.48 21.19 25.15
C HIS A 361 -8.58 22.71 25.34
N TYR A 362 -8.95 23.50 24.32
CA TYR A 362 -9.21 24.93 24.50
C TYR A 362 -10.46 25.20 25.32
N LEU A 363 -11.50 24.35 25.20
CA LEU A 363 -12.69 24.43 26.05
C LEU A 363 -12.35 24.10 27.52
N LEU A 364 -11.57 23.05 27.77
CA LEU A 364 -11.14 22.67 29.11
C LEU A 364 -10.24 23.74 29.76
N VAL A 365 -9.29 24.31 29.00
CA VAL A 365 -8.48 25.45 29.46
C VAL A 365 -9.36 26.66 29.75
N GLY A 366 -10.33 26.97 28.88
CA GLY A 366 -11.30 28.06 29.09
C GLY A 366 -12.13 27.87 30.37
N LEU A 367 -12.68 26.67 30.59
CA LEU A 367 -13.44 26.34 31.80
C LEU A 367 -12.59 26.40 33.07
N PHE A 368 -11.34 25.93 33.00
CA PHE A 368 -10.40 26.03 34.13
C PHE A 368 -10.04 27.48 34.44
N LEU A 369 -9.78 28.31 33.43
CA LEU A 369 -9.54 29.74 33.61
C LEU A 369 -10.77 30.45 34.19
N LEU A 370 -11.99 30.12 33.74
CA LEU A 370 -13.24 30.64 34.31
C LEU A 370 -13.44 30.19 35.76
N TYR A 371 -13.09 28.95 36.10
CA TYR A 371 -13.13 28.46 37.47
C TYR A 371 -12.12 29.17 38.38
N LEU A 372 -10.89 29.40 37.92
CA LEU A 372 -9.92 30.21 38.66
C LEU A 372 -10.43 31.65 38.84
N LEU A 373 -11.00 32.27 37.80
CA LEU A 373 -11.59 33.60 37.92
C LEU A 373 -12.73 33.62 38.95
N TYR A 374 -13.59 32.60 38.95
CA TYR A 374 -14.65 32.46 39.95
C TYR A 374 -14.09 32.36 41.37
N ILE A 375 -13.05 31.55 41.60
CA ILE A 375 -12.45 31.39 42.94
C ILE A 375 -11.77 32.65 43.45
N PHE A 376 -11.12 33.42 42.56
CA PHE A 376 -10.25 34.52 42.97
C PHE A 376 -10.92 35.90 42.88
N PHE A 377 -12.05 36.06 42.20
CA PHE A 377 -12.67 37.37 41.95
C PHE A 377 -14.18 37.45 42.24
N ILE A 378 -14.83 36.34 42.62
CA ILE A 378 -16.23 36.28 43.09
C ILE A 378 -16.23 35.62 44.46
#